data_AF-A0A0Q7W1H8-F1
#
_entry.id   AF-A0A0Q7W1H8-F1
#
_cell.length_a   1.000
_cell.length_b   1.000
_cell.length_c   1.000
_cell.angle_alpha   90.00
_cell.angle_beta   90.00
_cell.angle_gamma   90.00
#
_symmetry.space_group_name_H-M   'P 1'
#
loop_
_entity.id
_entity.type
_entity.pdbx_description
1 polymer ?
#
loop_
_entity_poly.entity_id
_entity_poly.type
_entity_poly.pdbx_seq_one_letter_code
_entity_poly.pdbx_strand_id
1 'polypeptide(L)'
;MKFNSKALALAAGLATICLTSHAEVIPLKLAPGLWEETRITMINGQNVEEAMRKGRERMMARLTPEQRKQMQEQMGRGSSGGATQTCLTPAQVAKGVDTEEIKRKMEQSSQGCKLDIITANSSGAKFKAACMGPQGTNYNGSGEYVVANNKEWRFKMVGDGKVTGPNGAPVPQAGDFHATQEVTARWKGSDCGSVAPQQEG
;
A
#
# COMPACT_ATOMS: atom_id res chain seq x y z
N MET A 1 20.55 -20.91 -80.30
CA MET A 1 19.14 -20.82 -79.88
C MET A 1 19.10 -20.04 -78.56
N LYS A 2 18.44 -18.87 -78.53
CA LYS A 2 18.23 -17.97 -77.35
C LYS A 2 17.10 -18.60 -76.47
N PHE A 3 16.97 -18.45 -75.14
CA PHE A 3 16.86 -17.26 -74.27
C PHE A 3 16.98 -17.61 -72.75
N ASN A 4 17.49 -16.63 -71.98
CA ASN A 4 17.21 -16.22 -70.58
C ASN A 4 16.53 -17.13 -69.54
N SER A 5 17.01 -17.06 -68.29
CA SER A 5 16.25 -16.55 -67.12
C SER A 5 17.12 -16.33 -65.87
N LYS A 6 16.81 -15.25 -65.16
CA LYS A 6 17.46 -14.74 -63.94
C LYS A 6 17.15 -15.63 -62.73
N ALA A 7 18.05 -15.72 -61.75
CA ALA A 7 17.69 -16.13 -60.39
C ALA A 7 18.38 -15.20 -59.38
N LEU A 8 17.56 -14.33 -58.80
CA LEU A 8 17.86 -13.41 -57.70
C LEU A 8 17.77 -14.22 -56.40
N ALA A 9 18.86 -14.40 -55.67
CA ALA A 9 18.83 -15.07 -54.36
C ALA A 9 18.54 -14.05 -53.25
N LEU A 10 17.37 -14.20 -52.62
CA LEU A 10 16.90 -13.43 -51.47
C LEU A 10 17.82 -13.63 -50.25
N ALA A 11 18.29 -12.53 -49.66
CA ALA A 11 18.78 -12.50 -48.28
C ALA A 11 17.58 -12.24 -47.35
N ALA A 12 17.20 -13.22 -46.54
CA ALA A 12 16.21 -13.06 -45.48
C ALA A 12 16.95 -12.90 -44.13
N GLY A 13 17.14 -11.66 -43.69
CA GLY A 13 17.59 -11.35 -42.34
C GLY A 13 16.44 -11.52 -41.35
N LEU A 14 16.52 -12.51 -40.46
CA LEU A 14 15.65 -12.58 -39.28
C LEU A 14 16.05 -11.47 -38.31
N ALA A 15 15.31 -10.37 -38.31
CA ALA A 15 15.35 -9.39 -37.23
C ALA A 15 14.57 -9.94 -36.03
N THR A 16 15.29 -10.47 -35.04
CA THR A 16 14.73 -10.85 -33.73
C THR A 16 14.31 -9.58 -32.99
N ILE A 17 13.00 -9.30 -32.97
CA ILE A 17 12.43 -8.21 -32.16
C ILE A 17 12.45 -8.69 -30.71
N CYS A 18 13.47 -8.29 -29.94
CA CYS A 18 13.45 -8.40 -28.49
C CYS A 18 12.39 -7.44 -27.94
N LEU A 19 11.21 -7.98 -27.62
CA LEU A 19 10.22 -7.28 -26.80
C LEU A 19 10.79 -7.19 -25.38
N THR A 20 11.48 -6.08 -25.07
CA THR A 20 11.79 -5.74 -23.69
C THR A 20 10.48 -5.39 -22.99
N SER A 21 10.03 -6.27 -22.09
CA SER A 21 8.95 -5.96 -21.15
C SER A 21 9.45 -4.84 -20.24
N HIS A 22 9.16 -3.59 -20.60
CA HIS A 22 9.35 -2.45 -19.72
C HIS A 22 8.24 -2.49 -18.67
N ALA A 23 8.62 -2.52 -17.39
CA ALA A 23 7.67 -2.37 -16.29
C ALA A 23 6.82 -1.11 -16.52
N GLU A 24 5.50 -1.24 -16.38
CA GLU A 24 4.57 -0.14 -16.59
C GLU A 24 4.63 0.81 -15.38
N VAL A 25 5.41 1.88 -15.52
CA VAL A 25 5.50 2.96 -14.53
C VAL A 25 4.37 3.94 -14.78
N ILE A 26 3.50 4.07 -13.79
CA ILE A 26 2.32 4.94 -13.85
C ILE A 26 2.62 6.25 -13.13
N PRO A 27 2.55 7.40 -13.81
CA PRO A 27 2.74 8.68 -13.15
C PRO A 27 1.54 8.99 -12.26
N LEU A 28 1.73 8.96 -10.94
CA LEU A 28 0.76 9.52 -10.01
C LEU A 28 0.96 11.03 -9.96
N LYS A 29 -0.03 11.77 -10.44
CA LYS A 29 0.01 13.25 -10.50
C LYS A 29 -0.21 13.86 -9.11
N LEU A 30 0.65 13.58 -8.14
CA LEU A 30 0.59 14.14 -6.77
C LEU A 30 1.49 15.37 -6.63
N ALA A 31 1.16 16.27 -5.72
CA ALA A 31 2.01 17.40 -5.36
C ALA A 31 3.12 16.95 -4.39
N PRO A 32 4.39 17.34 -4.60
CA PRO A 32 5.43 17.15 -3.61
C PRO A 32 5.17 18.03 -2.37
N GLY A 33 5.67 17.60 -1.22
CA GLY A 33 5.53 18.29 0.06
C GLY A 33 4.82 17.45 1.14
N LEU A 34 4.27 18.14 2.12
CA LEU A 34 3.61 17.56 3.28
C LEU A 34 2.20 17.08 2.94
N TRP A 35 1.91 15.84 3.31
CA TRP A 35 0.60 15.22 3.23
C TRP A 35 0.14 14.80 4.62
N GLU A 36 -1.16 14.83 4.82
CA GLU A 36 -1.84 14.36 6.02
C GLU A 36 -2.87 13.31 5.64
N GLU A 37 -2.78 12.15 6.25
CA GLU A 37 -3.62 10.99 6.00
C GLU A 37 -4.49 10.71 7.21
N THR A 38 -5.77 10.46 6.99
CA THR A 38 -6.66 9.93 8.03
C THR A 38 -7.07 8.52 7.64
N ARG A 39 -6.88 7.59 8.56
CA ARG A 39 -7.22 6.17 8.39
C ARG A 39 -8.35 5.77 9.34
N ILE A 40 -9.28 4.99 8.80
CA ILE A 40 -10.33 4.33 9.57
C ILE A 40 -10.29 2.86 9.19
N THR A 41 -10.09 1.99 10.18
CA THR A 41 -10.10 0.55 10.01
C THR A 41 -11.22 -0.04 10.87
N MET A 42 -12.13 -0.77 10.23
CA MET A 42 -13.20 -1.49 10.90
C MET A 42 -12.92 -2.99 10.84
N ILE A 43 -13.02 -3.68 11.97
CA ILE A 43 -13.00 -5.15 12.02
C ILE A 43 -14.29 -5.59 12.70
N ASN A 44 -15.11 -6.39 12.01
CA ASN A 44 -16.41 -6.84 12.50
C ASN A 44 -17.29 -5.67 13.00
N GLY A 45 -17.25 -4.55 12.29
CA GLY A 45 -18.00 -3.33 12.64
C GLY A 45 -17.42 -2.52 13.81
N GLN A 46 -16.27 -2.91 14.36
CA GLN A 46 -15.59 -2.16 15.43
C GLN A 46 -14.44 -1.33 14.88
N ASN A 47 -14.37 -0.06 15.28
CA ASN A 47 -13.29 0.85 14.91
C ASN A 47 -12.01 0.53 15.69
N VAL A 48 -10.96 0.11 14.98
CA VAL A 48 -9.68 -0.32 15.57
C VAL A 48 -8.95 0.87 16.18
N GLU A 49 -8.87 2.01 15.49
CA GLU A 49 -8.18 3.20 15.98
C GLU A 49 -8.82 3.73 17.27
N GLU A 50 -10.14 3.72 17.35
CA GLU A 50 -10.90 4.11 18.55
C GLU A 50 -10.66 3.13 19.70
N ALA A 51 -10.69 1.82 19.43
CA ALA A 51 -10.39 0.80 20.43
C ALA A 51 -8.97 0.97 20.99
N MET A 52 -7.99 1.22 20.12
CA MET A 52 -6.60 1.50 20.49
C MET A 52 -6.46 2.79 21.31
N ARG A 53 -7.16 3.87 20.94
CA ARG A 53 -7.20 5.11 21.72
C ARG A 53 -7.77 4.88 23.11
N LYS A 54 -8.93 4.23 23.23
CA LYS A 54 -9.57 3.91 24.51
C LYS A 54 -8.69 3.01 25.37
N GLY A 55 -8.04 2.01 24.77
CA GLY A 55 -7.09 1.13 25.45
C GLY A 55 -5.89 1.89 26.03
N ARG A 56 -5.33 2.80 25.23
CA ARG A 56 -4.24 3.70 25.64
C ARG A 56 -4.67 4.60 26.80
N GLU A 57 -5.83 5.25 26.71
CA GLU A 57 -6.34 6.10 27.79
C GLU A 57 -6.50 5.33 29.11
N ARG A 58 -7.06 4.11 29.05
CA ARG A 58 -7.18 3.24 30.24
C ARG A 58 -5.83 2.87 30.82
N MET A 59 -4.85 2.59 29.98
CA MET A 59 -3.49 2.28 30.41
C MET A 59 -2.82 3.50 31.04
N MET A 60 -2.91 4.68 30.39
CA MET A 60 -2.35 5.92 30.89
C MET A 60 -2.96 6.36 32.23
N ALA A 61 -4.25 6.09 32.45
CA ALA A 61 -4.94 6.38 33.72
C ALA A 61 -4.40 5.57 34.91
N ARG A 62 -3.78 4.40 34.66
CA ARG A 62 -3.24 3.52 35.71
C ARG A 62 -1.80 3.87 36.13
N LEU A 63 -1.18 4.85 35.50
CA LEU A 63 0.20 5.22 35.73
C LEU A 63 0.33 6.36 36.73
N THR A 64 1.45 6.34 37.44
CA THR A 64 1.92 7.51 38.20
C THR A 64 2.30 8.66 37.25
N PRO A 65 2.34 9.91 37.73
CA PRO A 65 2.74 11.06 36.90
C PRO A 65 4.11 10.90 36.23
N GLU A 66 5.09 10.33 36.92
CA GLU A 66 6.43 10.11 36.38
C GLU A 66 6.43 9.07 35.26
N GLN A 67 5.76 7.93 35.48
CA GLN A 67 5.60 6.89 34.45
C GLN A 67 4.82 7.38 33.23
N ARG A 68 3.81 8.23 33.45
CA ARG A 68 3.05 8.87 32.37
C ARG A 68 3.95 9.76 31.52
N LYS A 69 4.81 10.56 32.14
CA LYS A 69 5.76 11.43 31.43
C LYS A 69 6.77 10.62 30.62
N GLN A 70 7.41 9.63 31.24
CA GLN A 70 8.36 8.73 30.56
C GLN A 70 7.71 8.03 29.36
N MET A 71 6.47 7.56 29.51
CA MET A 71 5.77 6.90 28.42
C MET A 71 5.31 7.87 27.34
N GLN A 72 4.89 9.10 27.67
CA GLN A 72 4.61 10.13 26.67
C GLN A 72 5.85 10.50 25.85
N GLU A 73 7.02 10.57 26.50
CA GLU A 73 8.30 10.81 25.84
C GLU A 73 8.68 9.63 24.92
N GLN A 74 8.44 8.39 25.36
CA GLN A 74 8.76 7.19 24.59
C GLN A 74 7.80 6.93 23.42
N MET A 75 6.51 7.27 23.57
CA MET A 75 5.50 7.02 22.54
C MET A 75 5.63 7.95 21.32
N GLY A 76 6.43 9.01 21.43
CA GLY A 76 6.73 9.95 20.35
C GLY A 76 5.48 10.67 19.82
N ARG A 77 5.70 11.63 18.90
CA ARG A 77 4.60 12.39 18.27
C ARG A 77 3.86 11.61 17.17
N GLY A 78 4.32 10.41 16.80
CA GLY A 78 3.79 9.65 15.67
C GLY A 78 2.80 8.52 16.01
N SER A 79 2.58 8.19 17.28
CA SER A 79 1.75 7.04 17.68
C SER A 79 0.31 7.42 18.08
N SER A 80 -0.07 8.69 18.05
CA SER A 80 -1.44 9.11 18.31
C SER A 80 -2.33 8.60 17.19
N GLY A 81 -3.37 7.81 17.51
CA GLY A 81 -4.36 7.29 16.56
C GLY A 81 -5.22 8.39 15.93
N GLY A 82 -4.59 9.28 15.19
CA GLY A 82 -5.13 10.41 14.46
C GLY A 82 -4.40 10.56 13.12
N ALA A 83 -4.55 11.71 12.48
CA ALA A 83 -4.00 11.90 11.15
C ALA A 83 -2.47 11.77 11.14
N THR A 84 -1.93 10.97 10.23
CA THR A 84 -0.50 10.74 10.06
C THR A 84 0.05 11.66 8.98
N GLN A 85 1.20 12.26 9.24
CA GLN A 85 1.85 13.15 8.28
C GLN A 85 3.03 12.47 7.59
N THR A 86 3.13 12.70 6.28
CA THR A 86 4.15 12.12 5.43
C THR A 86 4.67 13.19 4.47
N CYS A 87 5.97 13.22 4.22
CA CYS A 87 6.58 14.13 3.27
C CYS A 87 6.97 13.39 1.99
N LEU A 88 6.46 13.85 0.84
CA LEU A 88 6.80 13.35 -0.49
C LEU A 88 7.78 14.29 -1.19
N THR A 89 8.92 13.75 -1.61
CA THR A 89 9.92 14.51 -2.38
C THR A 89 9.51 14.64 -3.86
N PRO A 90 10.01 15.66 -4.58
CA PRO A 90 9.80 15.76 -6.03
C PRO A 90 10.27 14.53 -6.80
N ALA A 91 11.38 13.91 -6.38
CA ALA A 91 11.91 12.71 -7.00
C ALA A 91 10.94 11.51 -6.85
N GLN A 92 10.35 11.33 -5.66
CA GLN A 92 9.36 10.27 -5.42
C GLN A 92 8.11 10.44 -6.26
N VAL A 93 7.59 11.67 -6.36
CA VAL A 93 6.45 11.98 -7.23
C VAL A 93 6.79 11.71 -8.70
N ALA A 94 7.98 12.13 -9.15
CA ALA A 94 8.41 11.96 -10.54
C ALA A 94 8.67 10.50 -10.92
N LYS A 95 9.13 9.67 -9.97
CA LYS A 95 9.34 8.24 -10.16
C LYS A 95 8.03 7.51 -10.50
N GLY A 96 6.89 8.01 -10.02
CA GLY A 96 5.59 7.38 -10.22
C GLY A 96 5.48 6.04 -9.49
N VAL A 97 4.58 5.19 -9.97
CA VAL A 97 4.30 3.87 -9.39
C VAL A 97 4.69 2.79 -10.38
N ASP A 98 5.67 1.98 -9.99
CA ASP A 98 5.97 0.71 -10.64
C ASP A 98 5.08 -0.39 -10.02
N THR A 99 4.13 -0.86 -10.81
CA THR A 99 3.15 -1.85 -10.36
C THR A 99 3.75 -3.22 -10.09
N GLU A 100 4.81 -3.60 -10.81
CA GLU A 100 5.52 -4.86 -10.61
C GLU A 100 6.43 -4.78 -9.38
N GLU A 101 7.06 -3.64 -9.14
CA GLU A 101 7.79 -3.38 -7.89
C GLU A 101 6.87 -3.50 -6.67
N ILE A 102 5.66 -2.92 -6.74
CA ILE A 102 4.66 -3.03 -5.66
C ILE A 102 4.26 -4.49 -5.43
N LYS A 103 3.90 -5.23 -6.50
CA LYS A 103 3.52 -6.65 -6.36
C LYS A 103 4.63 -7.44 -5.70
N ARG A 104 5.86 -7.31 -6.20
CA ARG A 104 7.04 -8.01 -5.65
C ARG A 104 7.25 -7.68 -4.18
N LYS A 105 7.17 -6.41 -3.79
CA LYS A 105 7.32 -5.97 -2.39
C LYS A 105 6.24 -6.55 -1.48
N MET A 106 4.98 -6.56 -1.95
CA MET A 106 3.86 -7.14 -1.20
C MET A 106 4.01 -8.64 -1.00
N GLU A 107 4.47 -9.35 -2.04
CA GLU A 107 4.74 -10.80 -1.97
C GLU A 107 5.91 -11.13 -1.06
N GLN A 108 6.96 -10.30 -1.07
CA GLN A 108 8.15 -10.45 -0.22
C GLN A 108 7.92 -10.00 1.23
N SER A 109 6.82 -9.29 1.51
CA SER A 109 6.47 -8.91 2.87
C SER A 109 6.24 -10.16 3.74
N SER A 110 6.41 -10.03 5.06
CA SER A 110 6.21 -11.13 6.01
C SER A 110 4.79 -11.72 6.03
N GLN A 111 3.85 -11.10 5.31
CA GLN A 111 2.45 -11.53 5.16
C GLN A 111 2.16 -12.20 3.80
N GLY A 112 3.16 -12.37 2.94
CA GLY A 112 3.05 -13.15 1.69
C GLY A 112 1.86 -12.74 0.81
N CYS A 113 1.58 -11.44 0.73
CA CYS A 113 0.40 -10.94 0.06
C CYS A 113 0.54 -11.00 -1.46
N LYS A 114 -0.26 -11.86 -2.11
CA LYS A 114 -0.43 -11.83 -3.56
C LYS A 114 -1.34 -10.68 -3.95
N LEU A 115 -0.87 -9.82 -4.84
CA LEU A 115 -1.61 -8.66 -5.35
C LEU A 115 -1.93 -8.83 -6.83
N ASP A 116 -3.22 -8.80 -7.17
CA ASP A 116 -3.70 -8.82 -8.55
C ASP A 116 -4.22 -7.42 -8.92
N ILE A 117 -3.46 -6.68 -9.71
CA ILE A 117 -3.80 -5.33 -10.16
C ILE A 117 -4.70 -5.46 -11.40
N ILE A 118 -5.98 -5.12 -11.24
CA ILE A 118 -7.01 -5.23 -12.28
C ILE A 118 -6.89 -4.07 -13.26
N THR A 119 -6.70 -2.87 -12.73
CA THR A 119 -6.52 -1.64 -13.50
C THR A 119 -5.61 -0.71 -12.73
N ALA A 120 -4.70 -0.01 -13.41
CA ALA A 120 -3.95 1.09 -12.82
C ALA A 120 -3.67 2.15 -13.88
N ASN A 121 -3.80 3.42 -13.50
CA ASN A 121 -3.47 4.58 -14.33
C ASN A 121 -3.25 5.82 -13.43
N SER A 122 -3.03 6.99 -14.03
CA SER A 122 -2.73 8.21 -13.27
C SER A 122 -3.85 8.67 -12.32
N SER A 123 -5.08 8.22 -12.53
CA SER A 123 -6.25 8.57 -11.71
C SER A 123 -6.48 7.56 -10.58
N GLY A 124 -5.80 6.41 -10.57
CA GLY A 124 -6.02 5.41 -9.55
C GLY A 124 -5.71 3.98 -9.97
N ALA A 125 -5.97 3.05 -9.06
CA ALA A 125 -5.83 1.62 -9.28
C ALA A 125 -6.95 0.83 -8.60
N LYS A 126 -7.29 -0.33 -9.15
CA LYS A 126 -8.16 -1.34 -8.54
C LYS A 126 -7.41 -2.66 -8.50
N PHE A 127 -7.52 -3.36 -7.39
CA PHE A 127 -6.81 -4.60 -7.18
C PHE A 127 -7.57 -5.58 -6.29
N LYS A 128 -7.14 -6.83 -6.33
CA LYS A 128 -7.47 -7.85 -5.33
C LYS A 128 -6.20 -8.23 -4.58
N ALA A 129 -6.34 -8.55 -3.31
CA ALA A 129 -5.25 -9.00 -2.47
C ALA A 129 -5.64 -10.33 -1.80
N ALA A 130 -4.70 -11.27 -1.75
CA ALA A 130 -4.80 -12.49 -0.98
C ALA A 130 -3.54 -12.60 -0.09
N CYS A 131 -3.72 -12.44 1.22
CA CYS A 131 -2.65 -12.38 2.19
C CYS A 131 -2.67 -13.58 3.13
N MET A 132 -1.46 -14.03 3.49
CA MET A 132 -1.22 -15.04 4.52
C MET A 132 -0.50 -14.36 5.69
N GLY A 133 -1.28 -13.83 6.62
CA GLY A 133 -0.79 -13.27 7.86
C GLY A 133 -0.10 -14.30 8.77
N PRO A 134 0.65 -13.82 9.78
CA PRO A 134 1.32 -14.68 10.74
C PRO A 134 0.33 -15.58 11.48
N GLN A 135 0.80 -16.75 11.93
CA GLN A 135 0.02 -17.74 12.68
C GLN A 135 -1.16 -18.34 11.90
N GLY A 136 -1.17 -18.31 10.56
CA GLY A 136 -2.22 -18.94 9.75
C GLY A 136 -3.47 -18.06 9.56
N THR A 137 -3.37 -16.76 9.82
CA THR A 137 -4.45 -15.83 9.50
C THR A 137 -4.47 -15.57 7.99
N ASN A 138 -5.53 -15.94 7.29
CA ASN A 138 -5.68 -15.68 5.86
C ASN A 138 -6.68 -14.56 5.62
N TYR A 139 -6.43 -13.72 4.62
CA TYR A 139 -7.27 -12.58 4.26
C TYR A 139 -7.39 -12.48 2.73
N ASN A 140 -8.61 -12.29 2.22
CA ASN A 140 -8.85 -11.97 0.82
C ASN A 140 -9.66 -10.68 0.75
N GLY A 141 -9.25 -9.76 -0.11
CA GLY A 141 -9.93 -8.48 -0.24
C GLY A 141 -9.80 -7.87 -1.62
N SER A 142 -10.57 -6.81 -1.82
CA SER A 142 -10.46 -5.91 -2.97
C SER A 142 -10.21 -4.49 -2.49
N GLY A 143 -9.47 -3.73 -3.29
CA GLY A 143 -9.11 -2.38 -2.97
C GLY A 143 -9.19 -1.45 -4.18
N GLU A 144 -9.39 -0.18 -3.87
CA GLU A 144 -9.36 0.90 -4.84
C GLU A 144 -8.56 2.07 -4.27
N TYR A 145 -7.66 2.59 -5.08
CA TYR A 145 -6.92 3.82 -4.86
C TYR A 145 -7.38 4.84 -5.90
N VAL A 146 -7.72 6.05 -5.48
CA VAL A 146 -8.21 7.12 -6.35
C VAL A 146 -7.42 8.40 -6.10
N VAL A 147 -6.79 8.93 -7.14
CA VAL A 147 -6.23 10.28 -7.14
C VAL A 147 -7.32 11.23 -7.60
N ALA A 148 -7.99 11.89 -6.66
CA ALA A 148 -9.07 12.82 -6.98
C ALA A 148 -8.52 14.08 -7.67
N ASN A 149 -7.38 14.56 -7.21
CA ASN A 149 -6.56 15.59 -7.83
C ASN A 149 -5.14 15.53 -7.27
N ASN A 150 -4.26 16.43 -7.69
CA ASN A 150 -2.87 16.43 -7.23
C ASN A 150 -2.67 16.75 -5.74
N LYS A 151 -3.71 17.14 -5.02
CA LYS A 151 -3.68 17.48 -3.59
C LYS A 151 -4.60 16.62 -2.74
N GLU A 152 -5.28 15.63 -3.34
CA GLU A 152 -6.18 14.73 -2.63
C GLU A 152 -6.21 13.35 -3.27
N TRP A 153 -5.99 12.32 -2.47
CA TRP A 153 -6.23 10.93 -2.86
C TRP A 153 -7.01 10.18 -1.78
N ARG A 154 -7.64 9.09 -2.19
CA ARG A 154 -8.42 8.21 -1.33
C ARG A 154 -8.05 6.77 -1.58
N PHE A 155 -8.21 5.97 -0.55
CA PHE A 155 -8.02 4.53 -0.62
C PHE A 155 -9.17 3.86 0.12
N LYS A 156 -9.69 2.78 -0.45
CA LYS A 156 -10.65 1.90 0.19
C LYS A 156 -10.23 0.45 0.00
N MET A 157 -10.39 -0.35 1.04
CA MET A 157 -10.22 -1.80 0.99
C MET A 157 -11.36 -2.46 1.76
N VAL A 158 -11.84 -3.57 1.23
CA VAL A 158 -12.78 -4.47 1.91
C VAL A 158 -12.27 -5.90 1.75
N GLY A 159 -12.41 -6.70 2.79
CA GLY A 159 -12.16 -8.12 2.65
C GLY A 159 -12.54 -8.92 3.87
N ASP A 160 -12.45 -10.21 3.69
CA ASP A 160 -12.80 -11.21 4.69
C ASP A 160 -11.57 -12.05 4.96
N GLY A 161 -11.43 -12.44 6.22
CA GLY A 161 -10.35 -13.30 6.63
C GLY A 161 -10.77 -14.25 7.73
N LYS A 162 -9.82 -15.09 8.12
CA LYS A 162 -10.01 -16.06 9.19
C LYS A 162 -8.79 -16.05 10.08
N VAL A 163 -9.01 -15.92 11.37
CA VAL A 163 -7.96 -16.10 12.38
C VAL A 163 -7.88 -17.60 12.70
N THR A 164 -6.69 -18.16 12.54
CA THR A 164 -6.35 -19.49 13.06
C THR A 164 -5.09 -19.40 13.91
N GLY A 165 -4.80 -20.45 14.66
CA GLY A 165 -3.53 -20.62 15.34
C GLY A 165 -2.47 -21.25 14.43
N PRO A 166 -1.23 -21.39 14.92
CA PRO A 166 -0.17 -22.04 14.18
C PRO A 166 -0.62 -23.40 13.63
N ASN A 167 -0.33 -23.65 12.35
CA ASN A 167 -0.75 -24.83 11.60
C ASN A 167 -2.27 -25.03 11.47
N GLY A 168 -3.06 -23.97 11.59
CA GLY A 168 -4.53 -24.03 11.49
C GLY A 168 -5.21 -24.50 12.77
N ALA A 169 -4.48 -24.60 13.88
CA ALA A 169 -5.05 -25.01 15.16
C ALA A 169 -6.13 -24.00 15.62
N PRO A 170 -7.25 -24.44 16.21
CA PRO A 170 -8.19 -23.53 16.83
C PRO A 170 -7.52 -22.73 17.96
N VAL A 171 -7.68 -21.41 17.96
CA VAL A 171 -7.30 -20.51 19.06
C VAL A 171 -8.55 -19.89 19.67
N PRO A 172 -8.50 -19.38 20.91
CA PRO A 172 -9.68 -18.75 21.53
C PRO A 172 -10.25 -17.57 20.73
N GLN A 173 -9.44 -16.93 19.88
CA GLN A 173 -9.86 -15.86 18.96
C GLN A 173 -10.10 -16.36 17.52
N ALA A 174 -10.16 -17.68 17.30
CA ALA A 174 -10.37 -18.24 15.98
C ALA A 174 -11.79 -17.90 15.51
N GLY A 175 -11.88 -17.52 14.25
CA GLY A 175 -13.13 -17.09 13.66
C GLY A 175 -12.91 -16.32 12.40
N ASP A 176 -14.00 -16.18 11.65
CA ASP A 176 -14.03 -15.33 10.47
C ASP A 176 -14.13 -13.87 10.92
N PHE A 177 -13.52 -12.98 10.14
CA PHE A 177 -13.64 -11.55 10.34
C PHE A 177 -13.87 -10.84 9.00
N HIS A 178 -14.64 -9.76 9.07
CA HIS A 178 -14.80 -8.81 8.00
C HIS A 178 -14.01 -7.54 8.33
N ALA A 179 -13.20 -7.07 7.39
CA ALA A 179 -12.40 -5.86 7.56
C ALA A 179 -12.68 -4.85 6.45
N THR A 180 -12.87 -3.59 6.83
CA THR A 180 -12.83 -2.46 5.90
C THR A 180 -11.77 -1.46 6.33
N GLN A 181 -11.16 -0.83 5.35
CA GLN A 181 -10.19 0.23 5.58
C GLN A 181 -10.48 1.38 4.62
N GLU A 182 -10.56 2.58 5.15
CA GLU A 182 -10.61 3.80 4.37
C GLU A 182 -9.45 4.71 4.75
N VAL A 183 -8.76 5.26 3.75
CA VAL A 183 -7.76 6.31 3.94
C VAL A 183 -8.13 7.49 3.07
N THR A 184 -8.06 8.68 3.67
CA THR A 184 -8.17 9.94 2.94
C THR A 184 -6.91 10.73 3.17
N ALA A 185 -6.34 11.31 2.11
CA ALA A 185 -5.10 12.03 2.19
C ALA A 185 -5.23 13.41 1.55
N ARG A 186 -4.66 14.42 2.21
CA ARG A 186 -4.70 15.80 1.75
C ARG A 186 -3.33 16.43 1.84
N TRP A 187 -2.94 17.12 0.77
CA TRP A 187 -1.74 17.92 0.73
C TRP A 187 -1.89 19.15 1.64
N LYS A 188 -0.87 19.43 2.44
CA LYS A 188 -0.87 20.48 3.46
C LYS A 188 0.02 21.66 3.08
N GLY A 189 1.05 21.44 2.27
CA GLY A 189 2.01 22.47 1.92
C GLY A 189 3.24 21.89 1.25
N SER A 190 4.05 22.73 0.62
CA SER A 190 5.35 22.32 0.03
C SER A 190 6.42 22.13 1.08
N ASP A 191 6.27 22.76 2.25
CA ASP A 191 7.18 22.62 3.39
C ASP A 191 6.79 21.43 4.26
N CYS A 192 7.75 20.54 4.48
CA CYS A 192 7.60 19.36 5.32
C CYS A 192 7.95 19.61 6.79
N GLY A 193 8.51 20.77 7.12
CA GLY A 193 8.91 21.12 8.48
C GLY A 193 9.85 20.07 9.08
N SER A 194 9.40 19.44 10.17
CA SER A 194 10.17 18.40 10.89
C SER A 194 9.79 16.96 10.51
N VAL A 195 8.88 16.77 9.55
CA VAL A 195 8.48 15.45 9.08
C VAL A 195 9.54 14.91 8.13
N ALA A 196 10.21 13.83 8.53
CA ALA A 196 11.18 13.18 7.69
C ALA A 196 10.54 12.70 6.37
N PRO A 197 11.23 12.81 5.22
CA PRO A 197 10.77 12.23 3.97
C PRO A 197 10.43 10.75 4.15
N GLN A 198 9.34 10.32 3.53
CA GLN A 198 9.00 8.90 3.50
C GLN A 198 10.20 8.13 2.96
N GLN A 199 10.71 7.16 3.72
CA GLN A 199 11.76 6.28 3.23
C GLN A 199 11.13 5.37 2.16
N GLU A 200 11.80 5.24 1.01
CA GLU A 200 11.42 4.25 0.00
C GLU A 200 11.77 2.87 0.54
N GLY A 201 10.78 2.15 1.08
CA GLY A 201 10.88 0.73 1.41
C GLY A 201 10.57 -0.13 0.19
#